data_AF-B0K4T0-F1
#
_entry.id   AF-B0K4T0-F1
#
_cell.length_a   1.000
_cell.length_b   1.000
_cell.length_c   1.000
_cell.angle_alpha   90.00
_cell.angle_beta   90.00
_cell.angle_gamma   90.00
#
_symmetry.space_group_name_H-M   'P 1'
#
loop_
_entity.id
_entity.type
_entity.pdbx_description
1 polymer ?
#
loop_
_entity_poly.entity_id
_entity_poly.type
_entity_poly.pdbx_seq_one_letter_code
_entity_poly.pdbx_strand_id
1 'polypeptide(L)'
;MRIFEVPIQLEREEKIFGGNFSVRQMIFVIVGVGIGAVFFTKYFSKDLFTALVVWIVFSAAGAFLAFFKKDEIEIDKYIVMYLKFLLSQKEYPFIGGEK
;
A
#
# COMPACT_ATOMS: atom_id res chain seq x y z
N MET A 1 24.49 -21.05 -30.47
CA MET A 1 23.45 -20.11 -30.03
C MET A 1 24.11 -19.09 -29.10
N ARG A 2 23.98 -17.79 -29.34
CA ARG A 2 24.46 -16.77 -28.39
C ARG A 2 23.42 -16.66 -27.27
N ILE A 3 23.83 -16.94 -26.05
CA ILE A 3 23.01 -16.74 -24.86
C ILE A 3 23.27 -15.30 -24.42
N PHE A 4 22.24 -14.47 -24.48
CA PHE A 4 22.27 -13.14 -23.91
C PHE A 4 21.62 -13.22 -22.53
N GLU A 5 22.34 -12.77 -21.51
CA GLU A 5 21.78 -12.62 -20.17
C GLU A 5 20.78 -11.47 -20.19
N VAL A 6 19.49 -11.80 -20.12
CA VAL A 6 18.44 -10.79 -20.00
C VAL A 6 18.46 -10.29 -18.56
N PRO A 7 18.59 -8.98 -18.32
CA PRO A 7 18.55 -8.45 -16.97
C PRO A 7 17.19 -8.76 -16.33
N ILE A 8 17.23 -9.44 -15.19
CA ILE A 8 16.02 -9.77 -14.43
C ILE A 8 15.47 -8.46 -13.87
N GLN A 9 14.29 -8.04 -14.34
CA GLN A 9 13.61 -6.84 -13.85
C GLN A 9 12.99 -7.11 -12.48
N LEU A 10 13.80 -7.03 -11.42
CA LEU A 10 13.39 -7.22 -10.02
C LEU A 10 12.69 -5.98 -9.43
N GLU A 11 12.68 -4.86 -10.14
CA GLU A 11 12.15 -3.58 -9.65
C GLU A 11 10.61 -3.56 -9.56
N ARG A 12 9.95 -4.42 -10.33
CA ARG A 12 8.49 -4.48 -10.41
C ARG A 12 7.97 -5.64 -9.57
N GLU A 13 6.99 -5.34 -8.73
CA GLU A 13 6.38 -6.33 -7.84
C GLU A 13 5.72 -7.44 -8.65
N GLU A 14 6.09 -8.70 -8.37
CA GLU A 14 5.53 -9.85 -9.06
C GLU A 14 4.06 -10.04 -8.70
N LYS A 15 3.23 -10.16 -9.73
CA LYS A 15 1.79 -10.41 -9.58
C LYS A 15 1.54 -11.91 -9.57
N ILE A 16 1.23 -12.45 -8.39
CA ILE A 16 1.16 -13.90 -8.15
C ILE A 16 -0.20 -14.48 -8.57
N PHE A 17 -1.29 -13.71 -8.41
CA PHE A 17 -2.64 -14.18 -8.77
C PHE A 17 -3.06 -13.65 -10.15
N GLY A 18 -3.04 -14.55 -11.14
CA GLY A 18 -3.56 -14.31 -12.49
C GLY A 18 -2.93 -13.13 -13.24
N GLY A 19 -1.72 -12.72 -12.85
CA GLY A 19 -1.03 -11.55 -13.43
C GLY A 19 -1.67 -10.20 -13.07
N ASN A 20 -2.62 -10.16 -12.12
CA ASN A 20 -3.32 -8.93 -11.74
C ASN A 20 -3.17 -8.56 -10.26
N PHE A 21 -3.02 -9.55 -9.36
CA PHE A 21 -2.90 -9.31 -7.92
C PHE A 21 -1.47 -9.53 -7.42
N SER A 22 -0.92 -8.51 -6.78
CA SER A 22 0.33 -8.62 -5.99
C SER A 22 0.06 -9.14 -4.57
N VAL A 23 1.06 -9.77 -3.96
CA VAL A 23 1.03 -10.23 -2.55
C VAL A 23 0.66 -9.09 -1.61
N ARG A 24 1.22 -7.91 -1.83
CA ARG A 24 0.98 -6.76 -0.97
C ARG A 24 -0.48 -6.32 -1.03
N GLN A 25 -1.06 -6.27 -2.23
CA GLN A 25 -2.48 -5.93 -2.42
C GLN A 25 -3.37 -6.91 -1.67
N MET A 26 -3.01 -8.20 -1.69
CA MET A 26 -3.70 -9.23 -0.93
C MET A 26 -3.61 -9.00 0.58
N ILE A 27 -2.43 -8.66 1.11
CA ILE A 27 -2.26 -8.35 2.53
C ILE A 27 -3.16 -7.17 2.93
N PHE A 28 -3.18 -6.08 2.15
CA PHE A 28 -4.02 -4.92 2.47
C PHE A 28 -5.52 -5.23 2.43
N VAL A 29 -5.98 -6.01 1.46
CA VAL A 29 -7.39 -6.44 1.39
C VAL A 29 -7.74 -7.33 2.58
N ILE A 30 -6.91 -8.31 2.91
CA ILE A 30 -7.14 -9.21 4.05
C ILE A 30 -7.16 -8.42 5.37
N VAL A 31 -6.21 -7.50 5.56
CA VAL A 31 -6.14 -6.67 6.77
C VAL A 31 -7.35 -5.73 6.85
N GLY A 32 -7.73 -5.08 5.75
CA GLY A 32 -8.90 -4.18 5.72
C GLY A 32 -10.21 -4.90 6.03
N VAL A 33 -10.44 -6.04 5.38
CA VAL A 33 -11.61 -6.89 5.63
C VAL A 33 -11.58 -7.50 7.04
N GLY A 34 -10.39 -7.93 7.50
CA GLY A 34 -10.19 -8.51 8.83
C GLY A 34 -10.47 -7.52 9.95
N ILE A 35 -9.92 -6.31 9.87
CA ILE A 35 -10.22 -5.22 10.82
C ILE A 35 -11.70 -4.89 10.79
N GLY A 36 -12.27 -4.74 9.58
CA GLY A 36 -13.70 -4.54 9.41
C GLY A 36 -14.51 -5.63 10.13
N ALA A 37 -14.15 -6.90 9.96
CA ALA A 37 -14.87 -8.04 10.53
C ALA A 37 -14.81 -8.05 12.06
N VAL A 38 -13.69 -7.66 12.66
CA VAL A 38 -13.57 -7.50 14.12
C VAL A 38 -14.50 -6.40 14.64
N PHE A 39 -14.62 -5.28 13.92
CA PHE A 39 -15.59 -4.25 14.29
C PHE A 39 -17.03 -4.71 14.05
N PHE A 40 -17.28 -5.46 12.98
CA PHE A 40 -18.60 -6.02 12.69
C PHE A 40 -19.10 -6.90 13.83
N THR A 41 -18.30 -7.85 14.31
CA THR A 41 -18.70 -8.74 15.42
C THR A 41 -19.01 -7.99 16.71
N LYS A 42 -18.32 -6.87 16.97
CA LYS A 42 -18.55 -6.03 18.14
C LYS A 42 -19.85 -5.22 18.06
N TYR A 43 -20.21 -4.72 16.88
CA TYR A 43 -21.40 -3.87 16.69
C TYR A 43 -22.66 -4.65 16.29
N PHE A 44 -22.51 -5.90 15.82
CA PHE A 44 -23.60 -6.76 15.37
C PHE A 44 -24.70 -6.93 16.42
N SER A 45 -24.35 -7.02 17.70
CA SER A 45 -25.32 -7.19 18.79
C SER A 45 -26.15 -5.95 19.11
N LYS A 46 -25.74 -4.75 18.65
CA LYS A 46 -26.44 -3.50 18.93
C LYS A 46 -27.33 -3.08 17.76
N ASP A 47 -26.75 -3.03 16.57
CA ASP A 47 -27.45 -2.63 15.35
C ASP A 47 -26.72 -3.19 14.12
N LEU A 48 -27.45 -3.98 13.34
CA LEU A 48 -26.95 -4.62 12.12
C LEU A 48 -26.58 -3.58 11.07
N PHE A 49 -27.36 -2.50 10.95
CA PHE A 49 -27.14 -1.49 9.93
C PHE A 49 -25.84 -0.75 10.18
N THR A 50 -25.64 -0.26 11.41
CA THR A 50 -24.39 0.39 11.80
C THR A 50 -23.18 -0.54 11.65
N ALA A 51 -23.30 -1.81 12.02
CA ALA A 51 -22.22 -2.79 11.87
C ALA A 51 -21.82 -2.99 10.39
N LEU A 52 -22.80 -3.09 9.48
CA LEU A 52 -22.57 -3.20 8.04
C LEU A 52 -21.88 -1.97 7.47
N VAL A 53 -22.33 -0.76 7.83
CA VAL A 53 -21.71 0.47 7.34
C VAL A 53 -20.24 0.54 7.76
N VAL A 54 -19.95 0.25 9.04
CA VAL A 54 -18.57 0.24 9.54
C VAL A 54 -17.73 -0.79 8.80
N TRP A 55 -18.24 -2.00 8.59
CA TRP A 55 -17.54 -3.05 7.86
C TRP A 55 -17.21 -2.66 6.42
N ILE A 56 -18.18 -2.05 5.71
CA ILE A 56 -18.01 -1.59 4.32
C ILE A 56 -16.97 -0.48 4.25
N VAL A 57 -16.99 0.48 5.18
CA VAL A 57 -16.01 1.58 5.21
C VAL A 57 -14.58 1.05 5.39
N PHE A 58 -14.35 0.12 6.31
CA PHE A 58 -13.02 -0.48 6.50
C PHE A 58 -12.58 -1.34 5.32
N SER A 59 -13.49 -2.12 4.74
CA SER A 59 -13.19 -2.94 3.57
C SER A 59 -12.88 -2.07 2.35
N ALA A 60 -13.63 -0.99 2.13
CA ALA A 60 -13.39 -0.01 1.08
C ALA A 60 -12.05 0.71 1.27
N ALA A 61 -11.70 1.08 2.50
CA ALA A 61 -10.40 1.68 2.81
C ALA A 61 -9.24 0.70 2.51
N GLY A 62 -9.38 -0.58 2.88
CA GLY A 62 -8.40 -1.61 2.56
C GLY A 62 -8.23 -1.82 1.04
N ALA A 63 -9.34 -1.86 0.30
CA ALA A 63 -9.32 -1.95 -1.16
C ALA A 63 -8.67 -0.69 -1.78
N PHE A 64 -8.99 0.49 -1.28
CA PHE A 64 -8.39 1.74 -1.75
C PHE A 64 -6.87 1.73 -1.58
N LEU A 65 -6.36 1.33 -0.42
CA LEU A 65 -4.93 1.20 -0.17
C LEU A 65 -4.26 0.13 -1.06
N ALA A 66 -4.98 -0.94 -1.40
CA ALA A 66 -4.46 -2.01 -2.24
C ALA A 66 -4.36 -1.63 -3.73
N PHE A 67 -5.33 -0.87 -4.26
CA PHE A 67 -5.43 -0.62 -5.70
C PHE A 67 -5.01 0.77 -6.14
N PHE A 68 -5.05 1.77 -5.26
CA PHE A 68 -4.76 3.13 -5.68
C PHE A 68 -3.26 3.31 -5.92
N LYS A 69 -2.95 3.91 -7.07
CA LYS A 69 -1.60 4.26 -7.50
C LYS A 69 -1.59 5.73 -7.89
N LYS A 70 -0.54 6.44 -7.50
CA LYS A 70 -0.31 7.84 -7.88
C LYS A 70 1.00 7.91 -8.65
N ASP A 71 0.95 8.42 -9.88
CA ASP A 71 2.13 8.59 -10.75
C ASP A 71 2.94 7.29 -10.91
N GLU A 72 2.26 6.17 -11.13
CA GLU A 72 2.81 4.80 -11.20
C GLU A 72 3.43 4.26 -9.89
N ILE A 73 3.51 5.09 -8.86
CA ILE A 73 3.98 4.72 -7.52
C ILE A 73 2.78 4.25 -6.68
N GLU A 74 3.01 3.19 -5.95
CA GLU A 74 2.01 2.61 -5.06
C GLU A 74 1.89 3.47 -3.79
N ILE A 75 0.67 3.63 -3.27
CA ILE A 75 0.41 4.55 -2.15
C ILE A 75 1.31 4.25 -0.94
N ASP A 76 1.53 2.98 -0.63
CA ASP A 76 2.36 2.55 0.50
C ASP A 76 3.79 3.10 0.39
N LYS A 77 4.42 2.94 -0.78
CA LYS A 77 5.74 3.48 -1.07
C LYS A 77 5.72 5.00 -1.02
N TYR A 78 4.68 5.62 -1.56
CA TYR A 78 4.51 7.07 -1.53
C TYR A 78 4.43 7.60 -0.10
N ILE A 79 3.63 6.97 0.77
CA ILE A 79 3.49 7.34 2.19
C ILE A 79 4.83 7.18 2.90
N VAL A 80 5.54 6.08 2.69
CA VAL A 80 6.86 5.86 3.32
C VAL A 80 7.88 6.89 2.84
N MET A 81 7.92 7.20 1.54
CA MET A 81 8.80 8.24 1.00
C MET A 81 8.46 9.62 1.56
N TYR A 82 7.16 9.93 1.66
CA TYR A 82 6.70 11.19 2.23
C TYR A 82 7.04 11.32 3.71
N LEU A 83 6.83 10.26 4.50
CA LEU A 83 7.23 10.22 5.91
C LEU A 83 8.75 10.35 6.08
N LYS A 84 9.54 9.64 5.26
CA LYS A 84 11.00 9.80 5.23
C LYS A 84 11.40 11.23 4.90
N PHE A 85 10.73 11.88 3.95
CA PHE A 85 10.99 13.27 3.60
C PHE A 85 10.68 14.23 4.75
N LEU A 86 9.57 14.03 5.46
CA LEU A 86 9.21 14.86 6.62
C LEU A 86 10.17 14.68 7.80
N LEU A 87 10.64 13.45 8.04
CA LEU A 87 11.54 13.12 9.14
C LEU A 87 13.01 13.32 8.80
N SER A 88 13.35 13.49 7.52
CA SER A 88 14.72 13.76 7.09
C SER A 88 15.15 15.12 7.61
N GLN A 89 16.24 15.13 8.38
CA GLN A 89 16.89 16.37 8.74
C GLN A 89 17.48 16.99 7.49
N LYS A 90 16.94 18.16 7.13
CA LYS A 90 17.31 18.93 5.95
C LYS A 90 18.61 19.66 6.21
N GLU A 91 19.68 18.92 6.42
CA GLU A 91 21.02 19.47 6.29
C GLU A 91 21.30 19.60 4.80
N TYR A 92 21.27 20.83 4.30
CA TYR A 92 21.71 21.17 2.95
C TYR A 92 23.14 21.68 3.05
N PRO A 93 24.17 20.81 3.18
CA PRO A 93 25.54 21.28 3.15
C PRO A 93 25.79 21.94 1.79
N PHE A 94 26.06 23.25 1.82
CA PHE A 94 26.40 24.01 0.63
C PHE A 94 27.82 23.65 0.22
N ILE A 95 27.98 22.57 -0.56
CA ILE A 95 29.26 22.15 -1.14
C ILE A 95 29.44 22.97 -2.42
N GLY A 96 29.88 24.23 -2.29
CA GLY A 96 30.07 25.08 -3.47
C GLY A 96 30.37 26.57 -3.21
N GLY A 97 30.90 26.93 -2.04
CA GLY A 97 31.37 28.28 -1.78
C GLY A 97 32.88 28.35 -1.77
N GLU A 98 33.54 28.16 -2.93
CA GLU A 98 34.94 28.58 -3.07
C GLU A 98 34.99 30.11 -2.88
N LYS A 99 35.78 30.55 -1.89
CA LYS A 99 36.19 31.96 -1.72
C LYS A 99 37.61 32.11 -2.24
#